data_AF-A0A1Q3EYN8-F1
#
_entry.id   AF-A0A1Q3EYN8-F1
#
_cell.length_a   1.000
_cell.length_b   1.000
_cell.length_c   1.000
_cell.angle_alpha   90.00
_cell.angle_beta   90.00
_cell.angle_gamma   90.00
#
_symmetry.space_group_name_H-M   'P 1'
#
loop_
_entity.id
_entity.type
_entity.pdbx_description
1 polymer ?
#
loop_
_entity_poly.entity_id
_entity_poly.type
_entity_poly.pdbx_seq_one_letter_code
_entity_poly.pdbx_strand_id
1 'polypeptide(L)'
;MAVFGPGKPRKIPVPKRHGVRDPLKRKAELEAAIKDKINNPPKERDVQEVSNRFKRFVKLKEQANNPAAAAAQKRKQQQKRKRDSKRSALQVGDSVVHQLPKEPEVAFLERVTKVQQDRVLEAKFSTKYNVEVERDDSTGAIKLKKKKSHEIDELLKKKAEEAKGGFKRKKKPAREVQKKLTLSEKKALKKQKLAEKQRKEEDKLLEEFQLDKVEFGEVVHGPPTLNTKPRHADKLDGAPRPGKKRLLLHTMLEQSKEEDEQDEEQPRKKKTKKGAAAEKKVDLKGKRKNLPVATRMKLDREQQSVIDMYRQIKKQGRKAE
;
A
#
# COMPACT_ATOMS: atom_id res chain seq x y z
N MET A 1 -8.54 -18.28 -6.19
CA MET A 1 -9.23 -19.48 -5.66
C MET A 1 -10.48 -19.03 -4.94
N ALA A 2 -11.66 -19.29 -5.52
CA ALA A 2 -12.94 -18.90 -4.93
C ALA A 2 -13.42 -19.98 -3.95
N VAL A 3 -13.65 -19.58 -2.71
CA VAL A 3 -14.11 -20.43 -1.61
C VAL A 3 -15.57 -20.82 -1.87
N PHE A 4 -15.81 -22.03 -2.36
CA PHE A 4 -17.14 -22.64 -2.42
C PHE A 4 -17.17 -23.82 -1.45
N GLY A 5 -17.73 -23.60 -0.25
CA GLY A 5 -18.02 -24.65 0.73
C GLY A 5 -19.52 -24.98 0.78
N PRO A 6 -19.90 -26.21 1.12
CA PRO A 6 -21.30 -26.61 1.26
C PRO A 6 -21.87 -25.99 2.54
N GLY A 7 -22.93 -25.19 2.42
CA GLY A 7 -23.65 -24.63 3.58
C GLY A 7 -23.93 -23.13 3.56
N LYS A 8 -23.56 -22.37 2.52
CA LYS A 8 -24.06 -21.00 2.32
C LYS A 8 -24.93 -20.94 1.07
N PRO A 9 -26.18 -20.40 1.12
CA PRO A 9 -26.99 -20.25 -0.07
C PRO A 9 -26.23 -19.39 -1.09
N ARG A 10 -26.06 -19.93 -2.30
CA ARG A 10 -25.40 -19.21 -3.40
C ARG A 10 -26.21 -17.95 -3.68
N LYS A 11 -25.59 -16.78 -3.50
CA LYS A 11 -26.23 -15.50 -3.83
C LYS A 11 -26.43 -15.47 -5.35
N ILE A 12 -27.68 -15.64 -5.80
CA ILE A 12 -28.02 -15.57 -7.22
C ILE A 12 -27.61 -14.17 -7.71
N PRO A 13 -26.72 -14.06 -8.70
CA PRO A 13 -26.34 -12.76 -9.25
C PRO A 13 -27.60 -12.05 -9.76
N VAL A 14 -27.92 -10.90 -9.19
CA VAL A 14 -29.05 -10.08 -9.66
C VAL A 14 -28.73 -9.62 -11.08
N PRO A 15 -29.67 -9.74 -12.05
CA PRO A 15 -29.46 -9.25 -13.40
C PRO A 15 -29.03 -7.79 -13.37
N LYS A 16 -27.85 -7.50 -13.93
CA LYS A 16 -27.38 -6.12 -14.12
C LYS A 16 -28.29 -5.46 -15.17
N ARG A 17 -29.26 -4.67 -14.73
CA ARG A 17 -30.08 -3.87 -15.65
C ARG A 17 -29.26 -2.66 -16.09
N HIS A 18 -29.09 -2.49 -17.39
CA HIS A 18 -28.63 -1.23 -17.97
C HIS A 18 -29.78 -0.20 -17.90
N GLY A 19 -29.51 0.98 -17.34
CA GLY A 19 -30.50 2.05 -17.14
C GLY A 19 -30.71 2.42 -15.67
N VAL A 20 -31.72 3.24 -15.40
CA VAL A 20 -32.01 3.73 -14.05
C VAL A 20 -32.43 2.60 -13.11
N ARG A 21 -31.71 2.49 -11.99
CA ARG A 21 -31.85 1.41 -11.00
C ARG A 21 -33.12 1.54 -10.15
N ASP A 22 -33.56 2.77 -9.88
CA ASP A 22 -34.75 3.04 -9.08
C ASP A 22 -36.03 2.79 -9.90
N PRO A 23 -36.97 1.95 -9.43
CA PRO A 23 -38.16 1.58 -10.20
C PRO A 23 -39.09 2.77 -10.44
N LEU A 24 -39.18 3.70 -9.48
CA LEU A 24 -40.03 4.89 -9.59
C LEU A 24 -39.48 5.90 -10.60
N LYS A 25 -38.17 6.13 -10.61
CA LYS A 25 -37.53 7.00 -11.61
C LYS A 25 -37.67 6.42 -13.01
N ARG A 26 -37.53 5.11 -13.17
CA ARG A 26 -37.77 4.43 -14.45
C ARG A 26 -39.21 4.60 -14.92
N LYS A 27 -40.20 4.47 -14.02
CA LYS A 27 -41.61 4.74 -14.36
C LYS A 27 -41.81 6.20 -14.77
N ALA A 28 -41.24 7.15 -14.03
CA ALA A 28 -41.32 8.56 -14.35
C ALA A 28 -40.69 8.89 -15.72
N GLU A 29 -39.55 8.27 -16.08
CA GLU A 29 -38.94 8.42 -17.41
C GLU A 29 -39.81 7.84 -18.52
N LEU A 30 -40.41 6.67 -18.28
CA LEU A 30 -41.33 6.05 -19.23
C LEU A 30 -42.59 6.91 -19.42
N GLU A 31 -43.17 7.38 -18.33
CA GLU A 31 -44.34 8.27 -18.33
C GLU A 31 -44.01 9.60 -19.02
N ALA A 32 -42.87 10.22 -18.72
CA ALA A 32 -42.42 11.43 -19.40
C ALA A 32 -42.21 11.22 -20.90
N ALA A 33 -41.66 10.07 -21.32
CA ALA A 33 -41.45 9.74 -22.72
C ALA A 33 -42.76 9.41 -23.48
N ILE A 34 -43.82 9.03 -22.76
CA ILE A 34 -45.14 8.69 -23.32
C ILE A 34 -46.09 9.89 -23.29
N LYS A 35 -45.93 10.78 -22.30
CA LYS A 35 -46.79 11.95 -22.04
C LYS A 35 -47.09 12.73 -23.30
N ASP A 36 -46.08 12.93 -24.16
CA ASP A 36 -46.24 13.77 -25.35
C ASP A 36 -46.58 13.02 -26.64
N LYS A 37 -46.82 11.71 -26.59
CA LYS A 37 -47.00 10.85 -27.77
C LYS A 37 -48.43 10.36 -27.96
N ILE A 38 -49.21 10.27 -26.89
CA ILE A 38 -50.57 9.69 -26.92
C ILE A 38 -51.58 10.83 -26.81
N ASN A 39 -52.52 10.91 -27.75
CA ASN A 39 -53.66 11.83 -27.75
C ASN A 39 -53.30 13.32 -27.60
N ASN A 40 -52.08 13.70 -27.97
CA ASN A 40 -51.72 15.11 -28.04
C ASN A 40 -52.39 15.78 -29.26
N PRO A 41 -52.86 17.03 -29.12
CA PRO A 41 -53.35 17.78 -30.25
C PRO A 41 -52.21 17.98 -31.27
N PRO A 42 -52.55 18.20 -32.57
CA PRO A 42 -51.57 18.61 -33.57
C PRO A 42 -50.76 19.82 -33.08
N LYS A 43 -49.44 19.83 -33.37
CA LYS A 43 -48.54 20.91 -32.94
C LYS A 43 -48.90 22.27 -33.50
N GLU A 44 -49.45 22.28 -34.71
CA GLU A 44 -49.88 23.48 -35.44
C GLU A 44 -51.33 23.26 -35.88
N ARG A 45 -52.21 24.24 -35.59
CA ARG A 45 -53.67 24.11 -35.78
C ARG A 45 -54.08 24.14 -37.26
N ASP A 46 -53.36 24.93 -38.06
CA ASP A 46 -53.75 25.23 -39.45
C ASP A 46 -52.91 24.47 -40.49
N VAL A 47 -51.97 23.62 -40.04
CA VAL A 47 -51.06 22.88 -40.92
C VAL A 47 -51.44 21.41 -40.93
N GLN A 48 -51.83 20.91 -42.11
CA GLN A 48 -52.07 19.50 -42.30
C GLN A 48 -50.74 18.76 -42.50
N GLU A 49 -50.41 17.86 -41.57
CA GLU A 49 -49.21 17.04 -41.72
C GLU A 49 -49.34 16.07 -42.91
N VAL A 50 -48.38 16.15 -43.84
CA VAL A 50 -48.29 15.20 -44.95
C VAL A 50 -47.90 13.80 -44.47
N SER A 51 -48.36 12.76 -45.19
CA SER A 51 -48.11 11.36 -44.82
C SER A 51 -46.61 11.04 -44.70
N ASN A 52 -46.25 10.12 -43.80
CA ASN A 52 -44.85 9.70 -43.61
C ASN A 52 -44.21 9.12 -44.89
N ARG A 53 -45.02 8.48 -45.75
CA ARG A 53 -44.54 7.98 -47.06
C ARG A 53 -44.15 9.13 -47.97
N PHE A 54 -44.97 10.18 -48.02
CA PHE A 54 -44.66 11.38 -48.80
C PHE A 54 -43.44 12.13 -48.25
N LYS A 55 -43.32 12.30 -46.92
CA LYS A 55 -42.12 12.87 -46.27
C LYS A 55 -40.84 12.11 -46.66
N ARG A 56 -40.90 10.77 -46.76
CA ARG A 56 -39.77 9.94 -47.21
C ARG A 56 -39.47 10.16 -48.69
N PHE A 57 -40.50 10.22 -49.53
CA PHE A 57 -40.35 10.48 -50.96
C PHE A 57 -39.71 11.85 -51.22
N VAL A 58 -40.16 12.91 -50.54
CA VAL A 58 -39.56 14.25 -50.61
C VAL A 58 -38.10 14.22 -50.17
N LYS A 59 -37.78 13.56 -49.05
CA LYS A 59 -36.38 13.36 -48.61
C LYS A 59 -35.52 12.64 -49.65
N LEU A 60 -36.05 11.63 -50.32
CA LEU A 60 -35.33 10.92 -51.38
C LEU A 60 -35.11 11.82 -52.60
N LYS A 61 -36.13 12.61 -52.99
CA LYS A 61 -36.02 13.60 -54.07
C LYS A 61 -34.97 14.67 -53.74
N GLU A 62 -34.97 15.20 -52.53
CA GLU A 62 -33.96 16.17 -52.06
C GLU A 62 -32.54 15.56 -52.04
N GLN A 63 -32.40 14.31 -51.62
CA GLN A 63 -31.11 13.61 -51.61
C GLN A 63 -30.59 13.31 -53.04
N ALA A 64 -31.50 13.03 -53.98
CA ALA A 64 -31.15 12.85 -55.38
C ALA A 64 -30.71 14.17 -56.03
N ASN A 65 -31.38 15.27 -55.68
CA ASN A 65 -31.06 16.60 -56.20
C ASN A 65 -29.81 17.20 -55.54
N ASN A 66 -29.51 16.85 -54.28
CA ASN A 66 -28.36 17.35 -53.52
C ASN A 66 -27.38 16.22 -53.15
N PRO A 67 -26.48 15.81 -54.07
CA PRO A 67 -25.56 14.69 -53.84
C PRO A 67 -24.59 14.92 -52.66
N ALA A 68 -24.26 16.18 -52.35
CA ALA A 68 -23.44 16.55 -51.20
C ALA A 68 -24.10 16.19 -49.85
N ALA A 69 -25.42 16.39 -49.73
CA ALA A 69 -26.18 16.05 -48.53
C ALA A 69 -26.31 14.53 -48.37
N ALA A 70 -26.50 13.80 -49.47
CA ALA A 70 -26.53 12.34 -49.47
C ALA A 70 -25.16 11.74 -49.07
N ALA A 71 -24.05 12.31 -49.54
CA ALA A 71 -22.70 11.90 -49.16
C ALA A 71 -22.40 12.15 -47.66
N ALA A 72 -22.87 13.28 -47.11
CA ALA A 72 -22.72 13.60 -45.69
C ALA A 72 -23.47 12.60 -44.79
N GLN A 73 -24.69 12.20 -45.17
CA GLN A 73 -25.45 11.18 -44.43
C GLN A 73 -24.80 9.79 -44.50
N LYS A 74 -24.30 9.39 -45.67
CA LYS A 74 -23.54 8.14 -45.84
C LYS A 74 -22.25 8.13 -45.01
N ARG A 75 -21.51 9.25 -44.96
CA ARG A 75 -20.32 9.41 -44.10
C ARG A 75 -20.66 9.25 -42.61
N LYS A 76 -21.75 9.84 -42.13
CA LYS A 76 -22.21 9.68 -40.72
C LYS A 76 -22.58 8.23 -40.39
N GLN A 77 -23.21 7.49 -41.31
CA GLN A 77 -23.50 6.06 -41.11
C GLN A 77 -22.24 5.18 -41.11
N GLN A 78 -21.28 5.45 -42.01
CA GLN A 78 -20.01 4.72 -42.04
C GLN A 78 -19.16 5.00 -40.80
N GLN A 79 -19.14 6.22 -40.28
CA GLN A 79 -18.45 6.55 -39.02
C GLN A 79 -19.05 5.83 -37.82
N LYS A 80 -20.37 5.62 -37.79
CA LYS A 80 -21.01 4.79 -36.74
C LYS A 80 -20.57 3.32 -36.85
N ARG A 81 -20.52 2.74 -38.05
CA ARG A 81 -20.06 1.36 -38.25
C ARG A 81 -18.57 1.13 -37.98
N LYS A 82 -17.71 2.15 -38.14
CA LYS A 82 -16.28 2.07 -37.80
C LYS A 82 -15.98 2.09 -36.29
N ARG A 83 -16.96 2.42 -35.44
CA ARG A 83 -16.76 2.40 -33.98
C ARG A 83 -16.77 0.98 -33.41
N ASP A 84 -17.36 0.02 -34.11
CA ASP A 84 -17.60 -1.33 -33.58
C ASP A 84 -16.49 -2.35 -33.93
N SER A 85 -15.42 -1.93 -34.62
CA SER A 85 -14.32 -2.82 -35.04
C SER A 85 -12.93 -2.20 -34.78
N LYS A 86 -12.75 -1.58 -33.62
CA LYS A 86 -11.38 -1.27 -33.16
C LYS A 86 -10.86 -2.51 -32.45
N ARG A 87 -9.93 -3.23 -33.08
CA ARG A 87 -9.18 -4.31 -32.43
C ARG A 87 -8.53 -3.75 -31.17
N SER A 88 -8.53 -4.52 -30.09
CA SER A 88 -7.90 -4.07 -28.85
C SER A 88 -6.39 -3.91 -29.07
N ALA A 89 -5.85 -2.83 -28.51
CA ALA A 89 -4.43 -2.52 -28.53
C ALA A 89 -4.03 -2.15 -27.11
N LEU A 90 -2.96 -2.75 -26.61
CA LEU A 90 -2.43 -2.49 -25.28
C LEU A 90 -0.97 -2.08 -25.37
N GLN A 91 -0.61 -1.04 -24.62
CA GLN A 91 0.76 -0.54 -24.55
C GLN A 91 1.53 -1.31 -23.47
N VAL A 92 2.68 -1.86 -23.85
CA VAL A 92 3.59 -2.62 -22.97
C VAL A 92 4.96 -1.96 -23.05
N GLY A 93 5.25 -1.09 -22.07
CA GLY A 93 6.42 -0.20 -22.12
C GLY A 93 6.36 0.70 -23.34
N ASP A 94 7.40 0.64 -24.17
CA ASP A 94 7.53 1.44 -25.40
C ASP A 94 6.86 0.79 -26.61
N SER A 95 6.51 -0.51 -26.52
CA SER A 95 5.91 -1.28 -27.62
C SER A 95 4.39 -1.37 -27.50
N VAL A 96 3.68 -1.26 -28.62
CA VAL A 96 2.21 -1.41 -28.67
C VAL A 96 1.85 -2.78 -29.24
N VAL A 97 1.15 -3.60 -28.45
CA VAL A 97 0.71 -4.93 -28.85
C VAL A 97 -0.73 -4.87 -29.36
N HIS A 98 -0.92 -5.24 -30.62
CA HIS A 98 -2.23 -5.32 -31.26
C HIS A 98 -2.82 -6.73 -31.16
N GLN A 99 -4.14 -6.84 -31.06
CA GLN A 99 -4.85 -8.10 -31.19
C GLN A 99 -4.77 -8.62 -32.64
N LEU A 100 -4.41 -9.89 -32.80
CA LEU A 100 -4.29 -10.54 -34.10
C LEU A 100 -5.68 -10.82 -34.71
N PRO A 101 -5.78 -10.94 -36.05
CA PRO A 101 -7.04 -11.37 -36.67
C PRO A 101 -7.44 -12.77 -36.16
N LYS A 102 -8.70 -12.92 -35.73
CA LYS A 102 -9.29 -14.17 -35.19
C LYS A 102 -8.74 -14.63 -33.83
N GLU A 103 -7.99 -13.80 -33.14
CA GLU A 103 -7.52 -14.11 -31.78
C GLU A 103 -8.63 -13.84 -30.75
N PRO A 104 -9.00 -14.80 -29.88
CA PRO A 104 -9.91 -14.53 -28.78
C PRO A 104 -9.26 -13.57 -27.78
N GLU A 105 -10.07 -12.73 -27.13
CA GLU A 105 -9.57 -11.69 -26.21
C GLU A 105 -8.68 -12.27 -25.09
N VAL A 106 -9.02 -13.46 -24.59
CA VAL A 106 -8.23 -14.14 -23.55
C VAL A 106 -6.81 -14.45 -24.03
N ALA A 107 -6.66 -14.98 -25.25
CA ALA A 107 -5.34 -15.28 -25.82
C ALA A 107 -4.52 -14.01 -26.07
N PHE A 108 -5.18 -12.92 -26.47
CA PHE A 108 -4.54 -11.61 -26.61
C PHE A 108 -3.99 -11.11 -25.28
N LEU A 109 -4.79 -11.16 -24.21
CA LEU A 109 -4.37 -10.75 -22.88
C LEU A 109 -3.22 -11.62 -22.35
N GLU A 110 -3.29 -12.94 -22.57
CA GLU A 110 -2.19 -13.85 -22.23
C GLU A 110 -0.89 -13.49 -22.96
N ARG A 111 -0.96 -13.19 -24.26
CA ARG A 111 0.22 -12.73 -25.01
C ARG A 111 0.78 -11.43 -24.43
N VAL A 112 -0.09 -10.46 -24.13
CA VAL A 112 0.30 -9.18 -23.53
C VAL A 112 0.98 -9.39 -22.17
N THR A 113 0.45 -10.30 -21.33
CA THR A 113 1.10 -10.64 -20.06
C THR A 113 2.46 -11.31 -20.22
N LYS A 114 2.65 -12.16 -21.24
CA LYS A 114 3.96 -12.75 -21.55
C LYS A 114 4.98 -11.69 -21.96
N VAL A 115 4.61 -10.80 -22.88
CA VAL A 115 5.47 -9.68 -23.29
C VAL A 115 5.84 -8.81 -22.09
N GLN A 116 4.89 -8.51 -21.20
CA GLN A 116 5.17 -7.76 -19.98
C GLN A 116 6.17 -8.48 -19.06
N GLN A 117 6.03 -9.81 -18.89
CA GLN A 117 6.96 -10.61 -18.09
C GLN A 117 8.37 -10.59 -18.68
N ASP A 118 8.50 -10.72 -20.00
CA ASP A 118 9.78 -10.65 -20.71
C ASP A 118 10.45 -9.30 -20.48
N ARG A 119 9.71 -8.18 -20.62
CA ARG A 119 10.22 -6.84 -20.33
C ARG A 119 10.70 -6.68 -18.88
N VAL A 120 9.97 -7.25 -17.92
CA VAL A 120 10.39 -7.24 -16.50
C VAL A 120 11.67 -8.04 -16.29
N LEU A 121 11.82 -9.19 -16.95
CA LEU A 121 13.04 -10.00 -16.89
C LEU A 121 14.21 -9.24 -17.52
N GLU A 122 14.03 -8.67 -18.70
CA GLU A 122 15.04 -7.84 -19.36
C GLU A 122 15.45 -6.65 -18.52
N ALA A 123 14.52 -5.94 -17.90
CA ALA A 123 14.85 -4.83 -17.02
C ALA A 123 15.77 -5.29 -15.88
N LYS A 124 15.49 -6.46 -15.26
CA LYS A 124 16.36 -7.06 -14.24
C LYS A 124 17.74 -7.43 -14.80
N PHE A 125 17.81 -8.02 -16.00
CA PHE A 125 19.07 -8.32 -16.67
C PHE A 125 19.84 -7.04 -17.01
N SER A 126 19.15 -6.01 -17.47
CA SER A 126 19.70 -4.71 -17.85
C SER A 126 20.42 -4.06 -16.66
N THR A 127 19.80 -4.11 -15.49
CA THR A 127 20.35 -3.58 -14.24
C THR A 127 21.51 -4.43 -13.74
N LYS A 128 21.39 -5.76 -13.81
CA LYS A 128 22.42 -6.69 -13.32
C LYS A 128 23.72 -6.58 -14.11
N TYR A 129 23.64 -6.42 -15.42
CA TYR A 129 24.80 -6.42 -16.31
C TYR A 129 25.16 -5.02 -16.85
N ASN A 130 24.40 -3.99 -16.48
CA ASN A 130 24.54 -2.61 -16.99
C ASN A 130 24.52 -2.54 -18.53
N VAL A 131 23.56 -3.23 -19.13
CA VAL A 131 23.35 -3.32 -20.58
C VAL A 131 21.93 -2.86 -20.88
N GLU A 132 21.73 -2.17 -22.01
CA GLU A 132 20.45 -1.77 -22.57
C GLU A 132 20.06 -2.74 -23.67
N VAL A 133 18.81 -3.20 -23.60
CA VAL A 133 18.25 -4.18 -24.51
C VAL A 133 17.30 -3.43 -25.45
N GLU A 134 17.75 -3.15 -26.65
CA GLU A 134 16.92 -2.55 -27.70
C GLU A 134 16.23 -3.66 -28.49
N ARG A 135 14.93 -3.52 -28.70
CA ARG A 135 14.13 -4.43 -29.53
C ARG A 135 13.55 -3.69 -30.72
N ASP A 136 13.76 -4.26 -31.90
CA ASP A 136 13.10 -3.81 -33.11
C ASP A 136 11.70 -4.48 -33.18
N ASP A 137 10.63 -3.68 -33.05
CA ASP A 137 9.24 -4.20 -33.00
C ASP A 137 8.81 -4.94 -34.29
N SER A 138 9.44 -4.64 -35.43
CA SER A 138 9.11 -5.26 -36.72
C SER A 138 9.82 -6.59 -36.99
N THR A 139 11.08 -6.73 -36.55
CA THR A 139 11.91 -7.92 -36.82
C THR A 139 12.10 -8.80 -35.60
N GLY A 140 11.81 -8.30 -34.39
CA GLY A 140 12.07 -8.98 -33.12
C GLY A 140 13.57 -9.09 -32.81
N ALA A 141 14.45 -8.46 -33.58
CA ALA A 141 15.88 -8.49 -33.36
C ALA A 141 16.23 -7.77 -32.05
N ILE A 142 17.12 -8.37 -31.26
CA ILE A 142 17.56 -7.86 -29.96
C ILE A 142 18.99 -7.34 -30.11
N LYS A 143 19.20 -6.05 -29.84
CA LYS A 143 20.53 -5.42 -29.82
C LYS A 143 20.90 -5.10 -28.37
N LEU A 144 22.11 -5.47 -27.98
CA LEU A 144 22.65 -5.21 -26.64
C LEU A 144 23.64 -4.04 -26.71
N LYS A 145 23.33 -2.94 -26.05
CA LYS A 145 24.22 -1.77 -25.92
C LYS A 145 24.68 -1.64 -24.47
N LYS A 146 25.96 -1.35 -24.23
CA LYS A 146 26.40 -1.08 -22.85
C LYS A 146 25.79 0.23 -22.37
N LYS A 147 25.12 0.24 -21.22
CA LYS A 147 24.62 1.48 -20.62
C LYS A 147 25.80 2.32 -20.16
N LYS A 148 25.78 3.61 -20.48
CA LYS A 148 26.68 4.58 -19.85
C LYS A 148 26.34 4.63 -18.37
N SER A 149 27.34 4.59 -17.48
CA SER A 149 27.10 4.78 -16.06
C SER A 149 26.49 6.17 -15.85
N HIS A 150 25.34 6.23 -15.18
CA HIS A 150 24.81 7.52 -14.76
C HIS A 150 25.66 8.07 -13.61
N GLU A 151 25.84 9.38 -13.56
CA GLU A 151 26.63 10.07 -12.52
C GLU A 151 26.14 9.70 -11.11
N ILE A 152 24.84 9.46 -10.94
CA ILE A 152 24.22 9.04 -9.68
C ILE A 152 24.70 7.65 -9.26
N ASP A 153 24.82 6.70 -10.19
CA ASP A 153 25.32 5.35 -9.90
C ASP A 153 26.80 5.37 -9.54
N GLU A 154 27.59 6.26 -10.16
CA GLU A 154 28.98 6.48 -9.78
C GLU A 154 29.09 7.12 -8.38
N LEU A 155 28.24 8.09 -8.05
CA LEU A 155 28.16 8.69 -6.73
C LEU A 155 27.69 7.68 -5.66
N LEU A 156 26.75 6.79 -5.99
CA LEU A 156 26.32 5.71 -5.10
C LEU A 156 27.42 4.67 -4.90
N LYS A 157 28.18 4.31 -5.94
CA LYS A 157 29.36 3.46 -5.83
C LYS A 157 30.44 4.13 -4.96
N LYS A 158 30.75 5.41 -5.18
CA LYS A 158 31.69 6.18 -4.35
C LYS A 158 31.23 6.23 -2.89
N LYS A 159 29.96 6.53 -2.62
CA LYS A 159 29.39 6.49 -1.26
C LYS A 159 29.43 5.09 -0.64
N ALA A 160 29.19 4.05 -1.41
CA ALA A 160 29.28 2.67 -0.94
C ALA A 160 30.72 2.24 -0.66
N GLU A 161 31.69 2.69 -1.45
CA GLU A 161 33.13 2.47 -1.23
C GLU A 161 33.66 3.26 -0.03
N GLU A 162 33.24 4.52 0.13
CA GLU A 162 33.50 5.36 1.30
C GLU A 162 32.88 4.76 2.58
N ALA A 163 31.66 4.23 2.48
CA ALA A 163 31.00 3.53 3.59
C ALA A 163 31.63 2.16 3.91
N LYS A 164 32.23 1.49 2.92
CA LYS A 164 32.94 0.21 3.10
C LYS A 164 34.35 0.37 3.68
N GLY A 165 34.91 1.58 3.70
CA GLY A 165 36.05 1.95 4.53
C GLY A 165 37.37 1.17 4.31
N GLY A 166 38.35 1.81 3.69
CA GLY A 166 39.74 1.75 4.16
C GLY A 166 40.52 0.44 4.04
N PHE A 167 40.25 -0.45 3.07
CA PHE A 167 41.03 -1.67 2.90
C PHE A 167 41.78 -1.74 1.54
N LYS A 168 42.96 -1.08 1.50
CA LYS A 168 44.12 -1.30 0.58
C LYS A 168 43.87 -0.90 -0.90
N ARG A 169 44.58 0.06 -1.51
CA ARG A 169 46.04 0.13 -1.76
C ARG A 169 46.50 1.57 -2.09
N LYS A 170 47.76 1.87 -1.73
CA LYS A 170 48.48 3.14 -1.82
C LYS A 170 48.83 3.55 -3.27
N LYS A 171 48.85 4.86 -3.56
CA LYS A 171 50.03 5.60 -4.09
C LYS A 171 49.88 7.14 -3.95
N LYS A 172 50.70 7.67 -3.03
CA LYS A 172 51.22 9.03 -2.77
C LYS A 172 50.28 10.20 -2.39
N PRO A 173 50.78 11.15 -1.56
CA PRO A 173 49.96 11.93 -0.64
C PRO A 173 49.97 13.43 -0.94
N ALA A 174 48.79 14.03 -1.12
CA ALA A 174 48.59 15.43 -0.81
C ALA A 174 48.04 15.51 0.61
N ARG A 175 48.71 16.30 1.45
CA ARG A 175 48.33 16.58 2.84
C ARG A 175 46.94 17.21 2.89
N GLU A 176 45.92 16.39 3.07
CA GLU A 176 44.73 16.82 3.80
C GLU A 176 44.64 15.98 5.05
N VAL A 177 45.09 16.60 6.13
CA VAL A 177 44.97 16.09 7.49
C VAL A 177 43.49 15.84 7.71
N GLN A 178 43.06 14.58 7.60
CA GLN A 178 41.77 14.14 8.10
C GLN A 178 41.80 14.39 9.61
N LYS A 179 41.31 15.58 10.01
CA LYS A 179 41.08 15.94 11.40
C LYS A 179 40.13 14.89 11.95
N LYS A 180 40.67 13.94 12.72
CA LYS A 180 39.87 13.01 13.50
C LYS A 180 38.99 13.87 14.40
N LEU A 181 37.68 13.85 14.14
CA LEU A 181 36.70 14.63 14.90
C LEU A 181 36.97 14.45 16.40
N THR A 182 37.14 15.56 17.08
CA THR A 182 37.39 15.62 18.52
C THR A 182 36.20 15.00 19.27
N LEU A 183 36.42 14.58 20.52
CA LEU A 183 35.38 13.90 21.29
C LEU A 183 34.14 14.79 21.53
N SER A 184 34.33 16.12 21.54
CA SER A 184 33.26 17.13 21.58
C SER A 184 32.45 17.16 20.28
N GLU A 185 33.10 17.17 19.11
CA GLU A 185 32.44 17.15 17.81
C GLU A 185 31.62 15.87 17.58
N LYS A 186 32.14 14.72 18.03
CA LYS A 186 31.39 13.45 18.00
C LYS A 186 30.15 13.48 18.89
N LYS A 187 30.23 14.13 20.06
CA LYS A 187 29.06 14.32 20.95
C LYS A 187 28.05 15.28 20.34
N ALA A 188 28.50 16.37 19.71
CA ALA A 188 27.64 17.33 19.01
C ALA A 188 26.88 16.66 17.85
N LEU A 189 27.57 15.88 17.02
CA LEU A 189 26.95 15.11 15.93
C LEU A 189 25.93 14.09 16.44
N LYS A 190 26.21 13.42 17.56
CA LYS A 190 25.22 12.51 18.18
C LYS A 190 23.99 13.26 18.69
N LYS A 191 24.18 14.45 19.29
CA LYS A 191 23.07 15.29 19.78
C LYS A 191 22.22 15.80 18.63
N GLN A 192 22.83 16.23 17.53
CA GLN A 192 22.13 16.65 16.31
C GLN A 192 21.32 15.51 15.69
N LYS A 193 21.91 14.31 15.55
CA LYS A 193 21.20 13.13 15.04
C LYS A 193 20.02 12.70 15.92
N LEU A 194 20.10 12.91 17.24
CA LEU A 194 19.01 12.62 18.15
C LEU A 194 17.88 13.65 18.00
N ALA A 195 18.23 14.94 17.90
CA ALA A 195 17.27 16.02 17.64
C ALA A 195 16.57 15.86 16.29
N GLU A 196 17.28 15.45 15.23
CA GLU A 196 16.67 15.16 13.93
C GLU A 196 15.72 13.96 13.96
N LYS A 197 16.01 12.94 14.78
CA LYS A 197 15.10 11.81 14.96
C LYS A 197 13.84 12.22 15.71
N GLN A 198 13.98 13.04 16.75
CA GLN A 198 12.85 13.59 17.49
C GLN A 198 11.97 14.46 16.59
N ARG A 199 12.57 15.35 15.78
CA ARG A 199 11.82 16.13 14.78
C ARG A 199 11.06 15.25 13.78
N LYS A 200 11.70 14.20 13.26
CA LYS A 200 11.05 13.25 12.35
C LYS A 200 9.94 12.43 13.00
N GLU A 201 10.05 12.16 14.30
CA GLU A 201 8.99 11.49 15.07
C GLU A 201 7.83 12.46 15.33
N GLU A 202 8.10 13.74 15.63
CA GLU A 202 7.10 14.80 15.75
C GLU A 202 6.37 15.07 14.43
N ASP A 203 7.10 15.17 13.31
CA ASP A 203 6.53 15.36 11.97
C ASP A 203 5.62 14.19 11.57
N LYS A 204 6.02 12.95 11.88
CA LYS A 204 5.17 11.76 11.66
C LYS A 204 3.94 11.77 12.54
N LEU A 205 4.06 12.21 13.78
CA LEU A 205 2.93 12.34 14.68
C LEU A 205 1.93 13.36 14.14
N LEU A 206 2.42 14.48 13.58
CA LEU A 206 1.60 15.51 12.95
C LEU A 206 0.92 15.01 11.65
N GLU A 207 1.59 14.15 10.88
CA GLU A 207 0.96 13.46 9.73
C GLU A 207 -0.14 12.48 10.17
N GLU A 208 0.06 11.74 11.27
CA GLU A 208 -0.94 10.81 11.81
C GLU A 208 -2.15 11.53 12.43
N PHE A 209 -2.00 12.77 12.89
CA PHE A 209 -3.07 13.62 13.45
C PHE A 209 -3.68 14.61 12.43
N GLN A 210 -3.67 14.29 11.14
CA GLN A 210 -4.48 15.03 10.18
C GLN A 210 -5.97 14.80 10.48
N LEU A 211 -6.64 15.87 10.94
CA LEU A 211 -8.08 15.88 11.17
C LEU A 211 -8.80 15.94 9.83
N ASP A 212 -9.69 14.99 9.60
CA ASP A 212 -10.62 15.04 8.46
C ASP A 212 -11.59 16.22 8.65
N LYS A 213 -11.59 17.14 7.69
CA LYS A 213 -12.52 18.27 7.67
C LYS A 213 -13.83 17.82 7.01
N VAL A 214 -14.82 17.48 7.83
CA VAL A 214 -16.16 17.07 7.37
C VAL A 214 -17.04 18.31 7.22
N GLU A 215 -17.61 18.51 6.02
CA GLU A 215 -18.51 19.63 5.74
C GLU A 215 -19.97 19.31 6.16
N PHE A 216 -20.73 20.35 6.48
CA PHE A 216 -22.11 20.21 6.95
C PHE A 216 -23.00 19.60 5.85
N GLY A 217 -23.53 18.39 6.12
CA GLY A 217 -24.37 17.64 5.18
C GLY A 217 -23.76 16.33 4.68
N GLU A 218 -22.49 16.03 5.00
CA GLU A 218 -21.87 14.75 4.69
C GLU A 218 -22.33 13.66 5.68
N VAL A 219 -22.89 12.56 5.15
CA VAL A 219 -23.32 11.41 5.96
C VAL A 219 -22.15 10.45 6.14
N VAL A 220 -21.49 10.54 7.30
CA VAL A 220 -20.40 9.64 7.71
C VAL A 220 -20.94 8.21 7.84
N HIS A 221 -20.31 7.25 7.16
CA HIS A 221 -20.74 5.84 7.08
C HIS A 221 -20.56 5.03 8.39
N GLY A 222 -20.55 5.71 9.54
CA GLY A 222 -20.30 5.15 10.87
C GLY A 222 -18.83 5.31 11.32
N PRO A 223 -18.55 5.11 12.60
CA PRO A 223 -17.19 5.20 13.12
C PRO A 223 -16.28 4.14 12.45
N PRO A 224 -14.96 4.40 12.33
CA PRO A 224 -14.02 3.46 11.75
C PRO A 224 -14.06 2.13 12.53
N THR A 225 -14.11 1.02 11.80
CA THR A 225 -14.11 -0.32 12.40
C THR A 225 -12.67 -0.74 12.73
N LEU A 226 -12.38 -0.88 14.02
CA LEU A 226 -11.11 -1.43 14.51
C LEU A 226 -11.07 -2.94 14.25
N ASN A 227 -10.63 -3.32 13.05
CA ASN A 227 -10.49 -4.73 12.65
C ASN A 227 -9.33 -5.44 13.37
N THR A 228 -8.50 -4.69 14.09
CA THR A 228 -7.37 -5.20 14.87
C THR A 228 -7.78 -5.44 16.32
N LYS A 229 -7.66 -6.69 16.78
CA LYS A 229 -7.93 -7.06 18.18
C LYS A 229 -6.90 -6.38 19.10
N PRO A 230 -7.32 -5.87 20.28
CA PRO A 230 -6.38 -5.29 21.23
C PRO A 230 -5.38 -6.35 21.70
N ARG A 231 -4.17 -5.90 22.03
CA ARG A 231 -2.98 -6.73 22.30
C ARG A 231 -3.16 -7.81 23.38
N HIS A 232 -4.17 -7.67 24.24
CA HIS A 232 -4.46 -8.57 25.37
C HIS A 232 -5.82 -9.28 25.29
N ALA A 233 -6.52 -9.24 24.15
CA ALA A 233 -7.74 -10.02 24.00
C ALA A 233 -7.42 -11.51 23.80
N ASP A 234 -8.07 -12.37 24.58
CA ASP A 234 -7.96 -13.82 24.45
C ASP A 234 -8.44 -14.29 23.07
N LYS A 235 -7.63 -15.17 22.46
CA LYS A 235 -7.89 -15.73 21.12
C LYS A 235 -8.94 -16.84 21.17
N LEU A 236 -10.04 -16.64 21.90
CA LEU A 236 -11.20 -17.49 21.75
C LEU A 236 -11.95 -17.01 20.51
N ASP A 237 -11.71 -17.73 19.42
CA ASP A 237 -12.35 -17.48 18.13
C ASP A 237 -13.83 -17.89 18.24
N GLY A 238 -14.66 -16.98 18.77
CA GLY A 238 -16.09 -17.14 18.96
C GLY A 238 -16.50 -17.89 20.24
N ALA A 239 -17.81 -18.15 20.34
CA ALA A 239 -18.39 -18.95 21.42
C ALA A 239 -17.66 -20.30 21.53
N PRO A 240 -17.34 -20.77 22.74
CA PRO A 240 -16.58 -22.00 22.94
C PRO A 240 -17.32 -23.15 22.26
N ARG A 241 -16.71 -23.71 21.20
CA ARG A 241 -17.23 -24.88 20.50
C ARG A 241 -17.53 -25.98 21.54
N PRO A 242 -18.76 -26.53 21.57
CA PRO A 242 -19.12 -27.59 22.52
C PRO A 242 -18.23 -28.80 22.21
N GLY A 243 -17.27 -29.09 23.10
CA GLY A 243 -16.24 -30.12 22.92
C GLY A 243 -14.80 -29.64 23.12
N LYS A 244 -14.54 -28.32 23.11
CA LYS A 244 -13.22 -27.76 23.48
C LYS A 244 -13.14 -27.26 24.93
N LYS A 245 -14.19 -27.46 25.73
CA LYS A 245 -14.17 -27.17 27.16
C LYS A 245 -13.24 -28.19 27.83
N ARG A 246 -12.05 -27.75 28.28
CA ARG A 246 -11.23 -28.55 29.20
C ARG A 246 -12.05 -28.74 30.48
N LEU A 247 -12.43 -29.97 30.76
CA LEU A 247 -13.16 -30.33 31.99
C LEU A 247 -12.29 -30.04 33.22
N LEU A 248 -12.91 -29.66 34.33
CA LEU A 248 -12.23 -29.34 35.59
C LEU A 248 -11.35 -30.50 36.10
N LEU A 249 -11.74 -31.74 35.76
CA LEU A 249 -10.96 -32.95 36.06
C LEU A 249 -9.61 -32.96 35.33
N HIS A 250 -9.52 -32.44 34.10
CA HIS A 250 -8.24 -32.35 33.40
C HIS A 250 -7.28 -31.36 34.06
N THR A 251 -7.78 -30.27 34.65
CA THR A 251 -6.93 -29.34 35.40
C THR A 251 -6.47 -29.94 36.73
N MET A 252 -7.31 -30.73 37.40
CA MET A 252 -6.93 -31.44 38.63
C MET A 252 -5.91 -32.55 38.37
N LEU A 253 -6.07 -33.31 37.27
CA LEU A 253 -5.12 -34.36 36.85
C LEU A 253 -3.78 -33.79 36.31
N GLU A 254 -3.79 -32.60 35.72
CA GLU A 254 -2.55 -31.90 35.33
C GLU A 254 -1.81 -31.37 36.58
N GLN A 255 -2.54 -30.90 37.61
CA GLN A 255 -1.96 -30.46 38.88
C GLN A 255 -1.35 -31.60 39.70
N SER A 256 -2.03 -32.76 39.79
CA SER A 256 -1.48 -33.92 40.53
C SER A 256 -0.21 -34.47 39.89
N LYS A 257 -0.08 -34.39 38.55
CA LYS A 257 1.14 -34.82 37.84
C LYS A 257 2.33 -33.88 38.04
N GLU A 258 2.10 -32.60 38.35
CA GLU A 258 3.19 -31.66 38.62
C GLU A 258 3.73 -31.76 40.06
N GLU A 259 3.01 -32.46 40.95
CA GLU A 259 3.42 -32.74 42.34
C GLU A 259 4.17 -34.09 42.47
N ASP A 260 3.85 -35.10 41.66
CA ASP A 260 4.49 -36.43 41.72
C ASP A 260 5.82 -36.56 40.93
N GLU A 261 6.21 -35.56 40.13
CA GLU A 261 7.46 -35.58 39.32
C GLU A 261 8.59 -34.70 39.90
N GLN A 262 8.58 -34.36 41.20
CA GLN A 262 9.63 -33.55 41.84
C GLN A 262 10.75 -34.33 42.54
N ASP A 263 10.66 -35.66 42.63
CA ASP A 263 11.75 -36.52 43.09
C ASP A 263 12.20 -37.43 41.93
N GLU A 264 13.11 -36.95 41.09
CA GLU A 264 14.13 -37.72 40.32
C GLU A 264 14.86 -36.75 39.34
N GLU A 265 16.16 -36.96 39.17
CA GLU A 265 17.14 -35.95 38.78
C GLU A 265 17.27 -35.61 37.25
N GLN A 266 17.60 -34.33 36.97
CA GLN A 266 18.51 -33.81 35.89
C GLN A 266 17.96 -33.63 34.42
N PRO A 267 18.58 -32.76 33.57
CA PRO A 267 18.10 -31.39 33.35
C PRO A 267 17.75 -31.11 31.87
N ARG A 268 16.57 -30.52 31.58
CA ARG A 268 16.25 -30.03 30.22
C ARG A 268 15.72 -28.61 30.21
N LYS A 269 16.47 -27.78 29.46
CA LYS A 269 16.36 -26.34 29.21
C LYS A 269 14.91 -25.85 29.06
N LYS A 270 14.33 -25.27 30.11
CA LYS A 270 13.06 -24.54 30.05
C LYS A 270 13.31 -23.08 29.65
N LYS A 271 12.80 -22.69 28.47
CA LYS A 271 12.66 -21.29 28.05
C LYS A 271 11.70 -20.61 29.02
N THR A 272 12.19 -19.65 29.79
CA THR A 272 11.38 -18.88 30.74
C THR A 272 10.36 -18.02 30.00
N LYS A 273 9.08 -18.39 30.11
CA LYS A 273 7.95 -17.51 29.85
C LYS A 273 7.98 -16.40 30.90
N LYS A 274 8.16 -15.14 30.48
CA LYS A 274 7.98 -13.97 31.35
C LYS A 274 6.49 -13.81 31.66
N GLY A 275 6.06 -14.38 32.77
CA GLY A 275 4.86 -13.92 33.48
C GLY A 275 5.11 -12.53 34.07
N ALA A 276 4.09 -11.69 34.07
CA ALA A 276 4.11 -10.38 34.69
C ALA A 276 4.42 -10.53 36.18
N ALA A 277 5.61 -10.10 36.59
CA ALA A 277 5.98 -10.07 37.99
C ALA A 277 5.31 -8.87 38.64
N ALA A 278 4.44 -9.15 39.61
CA ALA A 278 4.08 -8.18 40.63
C ALA A 278 5.36 -7.50 41.16
N GLU A 279 5.33 -6.18 41.28
CA GLU A 279 6.46 -5.37 41.73
C GLU A 279 6.88 -5.78 43.15
N LYS A 280 7.79 -6.75 43.25
CA LYS A 280 8.46 -7.08 44.51
C LYS A 280 9.31 -5.87 44.88
N LYS A 281 8.91 -5.14 45.92
CA LYS A 281 9.71 -4.08 46.53
C LYS A 281 11.07 -4.69 46.88
N VAL A 282 12.12 -4.24 46.20
CA VAL A 282 13.48 -4.74 46.43
C VAL A 282 14.00 -4.06 47.69
N ASP A 283 14.32 -4.85 48.72
CA ASP A 283 14.91 -4.32 49.94
C ASP A 283 16.26 -3.64 49.64
N LEU A 284 16.29 -2.32 49.85
CA LEU A 284 17.48 -1.48 49.62
C LEU A 284 18.46 -1.52 50.80
N LYS A 285 18.15 -2.26 51.87
CA LYS A 285 19.00 -2.41 53.06
C LYS A 285 20.04 -3.50 52.80
N GLY A 286 21.33 -3.15 52.84
CA GLY A 286 22.43 -4.10 52.76
C GLY A 286 23.60 -3.68 51.87
N LYS A 287 24.53 -4.61 51.62
CA LYS A 287 25.69 -4.36 50.75
C LYS A 287 25.25 -4.23 49.29
N ARG A 288 25.71 -3.18 48.60
CA ARG A 288 25.33 -2.86 47.20
C ARG A 288 25.60 -3.97 46.18
N LYS A 289 26.56 -4.86 46.46
CA LYS A 289 26.88 -6.00 45.59
C LYS A 289 25.76 -7.05 45.54
N ASN A 290 24.85 -7.04 46.50
CA ASN A 290 23.73 -7.99 46.58
C ASN A 290 22.46 -7.49 45.85
N LEU A 291 22.46 -6.23 45.38
CA LEU A 291 21.36 -5.63 44.65
C LEU A 291 21.41 -6.01 43.15
N PRO A 292 20.26 -6.12 42.47
CA PRO A 292 20.21 -6.28 41.02
C PRO A 292 21.06 -5.23 40.29
N VAL A 293 21.71 -5.62 39.19
CA VAL A 293 22.60 -4.74 38.42
C VAL A 293 21.91 -3.42 38.02
N ALA A 294 20.62 -3.50 37.65
CA ALA A 294 19.83 -2.32 37.28
C ALA A 294 19.62 -1.34 38.45
N THR A 295 19.36 -1.84 39.67
CA THR A 295 19.18 -0.98 40.86
C THR A 295 20.53 -0.43 41.34
N ARG A 296 21.60 -1.22 41.27
CA ARG A 296 22.97 -0.77 41.54
C ARG A 296 23.39 0.40 40.63
N MET A 297 23.13 0.30 39.33
CA MET A 297 23.44 1.37 38.38
C MET A 297 22.67 2.67 38.66
N LYS A 298 21.42 2.59 39.17
CA LYS A 298 20.63 3.77 39.55
C LYS A 298 21.25 4.46 40.77
N LEU A 299 21.54 3.70 41.82
CA LEU A 299 22.14 4.23 43.05
C LEU A 299 23.52 4.86 42.82
N ASP A 300 24.34 4.26 41.95
CA ASP A 300 25.67 4.81 41.65
C ASP A 300 25.57 6.14 40.87
N ARG A 301 24.56 6.31 39.99
CA ARG A 301 24.30 7.58 39.31
C ARG A 301 23.82 8.67 40.26
N GLU A 302 22.90 8.31 41.17
CA GLU A 302 22.40 9.24 42.19
C GLU A 302 23.52 9.71 43.10
N GLN A 303 24.40 8.81 43.55
CA GLN A 303 25.56 9.17 44.34
C GLN A 303 26.50 10.12 43.59
N GLN A 304 26.79 9.86 42.31
CA GLN A 304 27.61 10.75 41.50
C GLN A 304 26.97 12.14 41.36
N SER A 305 25.66 12.21 41.13
CA SER A 305 24.90 13.46 41.06
C SER A 305 25.04 14.27 42.35
N VAL A 306 24.85 13.64 43.52
CA VAL A 306 25.00 14.31 44.83
C VAL A 306 26.43 14.80 45.06
N ILE A 307 27.43 13.99 44.71
CA ILE A 307 28.84 14.39 44.82
C ILE A 307 29.15 15.59 43.93
N ASP A 308 28.63 15.60 42.70
CA ASP A 308 28.85 16.71 41.78
C ASP A 308 28.13 17.98 42.24
N MET A 309 26.91 17.89 42.76
CA MET A 309 26.22 19.02 43.39
C MET A 309 27.00 19.55 44.60
N TYR A 310 27.46 18.68 45.49
CA TYR A 310 28.27 19.08 46.64
C TYR A 310 29.58 19.74 46.21
N ARG A 311 30.25 19.22 45.18
CA ARG A 311 31.45 19.83 44.59
C ARG A 311 31.16 21.21 43.99
N GLN A 312 30.00 21.39 43.36
CA GLN A 312 29.58 22.68 42.82
C GLN A 312 29.31 23.68 43.94
N ILE A 313 28.56 23.29 44.97
CA ILE A 313 28.28 24.12 46.15
C ILE A 313 29.60 24.50 46.86
N LYS A 314 30.51 23.55 47.05
CA LYS A 314 31.84 23.83 47.66
C LYS A 314 32.70 24.76 46.79
N LYS A 315 32.61 24.65 45.46
CA LYS A 315 33.29 25.57 44.53
C LYS A 315 32.66 26.97 44.56
N GLN A 316 31.35 27.07 44.73
CA GLN A 316 30.64 28.36 44.87
C GLN A 316 30.93 29.01 46.22
N GLY A 317 30.92 28.24 47.32
CA GLY A 317 31.28 28.73 48.65
C GLY A 317 32.72 29.22 48.76
N ARG A 318 33.66 28.62 48.02
CA ARG A 318 35.05 29.09 47.91
C ARG A 318 35.27 30.31 47.02
N LYS A 319 34.25 30.76 46.27
CA LYS A 319 34.30 31.97 45.43
C LYS A 319 33.69 33.20 46.12
N ALA A 320 33.17 33.03 47.33
CA ALA A 320 32.51 34.07 48.12
C ALA A 320 33.37 34.57 49.30
N GLU A 321 34.63 34.15 49.38
CA GLU A 321 35.70 34.77 50.19
C GLU A 321 36.71 35.44 49.24
#